data_AF-A0A8S3ED18-F1
#
_entry.id   AF-A0A8S3ED18-F1
#
_cell.length_a   1.000
_cell.length_b   1.000
_cell.length_c   1.000
_cell.angle_alpha   90.00
_cell.angle_beta   90.00
_cell.angle_gamma   90.00
#
_symmetry.space_group_name_H-M   'P 1'
#
loop_
_entity.id
_entity.type
_entity.pdbx_description
1 polymer ?
#
loop_
_entity_poly.entity_id
_entity_poly.type
_entity_poly.pdbx_seq_one_letter_code
_entity_poly.pdbx_strand_id
1 'polypeptide(L)'
;MTSRPYFQQSAQLLESLSSADIATALVNISKGTYSSIADQRINTLMKHIRVVGGHVMGSSHSRSALRTKIHSLCFNVGLPSLFVTINPADIHSPVALYFAGVDLDLDKILPETLGTSYERAKTIATHPVATAKFFNCLIKSILKSLVLGGILGPTKAYFGTVESQGRGSLHLHLLIWLNHDFTPTQLKQQIQNEDFRQKLLAYLEDIVKEDLDQFRAKPDGLKTCRMRMPRALVENSHIDVSTGQITMRRSHPWINNFNEWVISACRCNMDIKFIWTGSDAKALVYYITDYVTKSSLAFYDMFALAQQGIKSIEQQQATCGTESAIEKSRKLVLRCYNTIASHQEVSGVQVASYLMNYGDHYT
;
A
#
# COMPACT_ATOMS: atom_id res chain seq x y z
N MET A 1 36.01 -6.39 -9.68
CA MET A 1 35.23 -5.76 -8.58
C MET A 1 35.70 -4.33 -8.43
N THR A 2 34.90 -3.35 -8.87
CA THR A 2 35.20 -1.94 -8.64
C THR A 2 35.07 -1.64 -7.14
N SER A 3 36.17 -1.39 -6.45
CA SER A 3 36.14 -0.93 -5.06
C SER A 3 35.45 0.43 -5.05
N ARG A 4 34.33 0.54 -4.34
CA ARG A 4 33.64 1.82 -4.17
C ARG A 4 34.37 2.56 -3.03
N PRO A 5 35.13 3.64 -3.29
CA PRO A 5 35.98 4.30 -2.28
C PRO A 5 35.18 4.77 -1.06
N TYR A 6 33.91 5.13 -1.25
CA TYR A 6 32.98 5.53 -0.18
C TYR A 6 32.74 4.44 0.89
N PHE A 7 32.92 3.16 0.55
CA PHE A 7 32.72 2.06 1.49
C PHE A 7 33.87 1.94 2.49
N GLN A 8 35.11 2.19 2.07
CA GLN A 8 36.27 2.18 2.97
C GLN A 8 36.19 3.26 4.05
N GLN A 9 35.83 4.48 3.66
CA GLN A 9 35.64 5.59 4.61
C GLN A 9 34.50 5.31 5.59
N SER A 10 33.39 4.74 5.11
CA SER A 10 32.27 4.34 5.97
C SER A 10 32.66 3.22 6.94
N ALA A 11 33.47 2.26 6.50
CA ALA A 11 33.88 1.12 7.30
C ALA A 11 34.72 1.55 8.51
N GLN A 12 35.64 2.51 8.33
CA GLN A 12 36.44 3.08 9.43
C GLN A 12 35.56 3.80 10.47
N LEU A 13 34.57 4.59 10.01
CA LEU A 13 33.63 5.26 10.91
C LEU A 13 32.82 4.26 11.75
N LEU A 14 32.35 3.18 11.11
CA LEU A 14 31.53 2.16 11.74
C LEU A 14 32.30 1.22 12.67
N GLU A 15 33.61 1.04 12.48
CA GLU A 15 34.44 0.20 13.35
C GLU A 15 34.49 0.73 14.79
N SER A 16 34.40 2.05 14.98
CA SER A 16 34.38 2.71 16.29
C SER A 16 33.00 2.78 16.95
N LEU A 17 31.94 2.27 16.30
CA LEU A 17 30.57 2.37 16.79
C LEU A 17 30.23 1.19 17.69
N SER A 18 29.74 1.49 18.90
CA SER A 18 29.39 0.50 19.92
C SER A 18 27.89 0.50 20.25
N SER A 19 27.46 -0.54 20.96
CA SER A 19 26.08 -0.60 21.47
C SER A 19 25.78 0.46 22.55
N ALA A 20 26.82 0.99 23.22
CA ALA A 20 26.70 2.08 24.19
C ALA A 20 26.41 3.43 23.50
N ASP A 21 26.99 3.66 22.31
CA ASP A 21 26.71 4.85 21.51
C ASP A 21 25.22 4.91 21.12
N ILE A 22 24.66 3.78 20.67
CA ILE A 22 23.23 3.69 20.35
C ILE A 22 22.35 3.83 21.61
N ALA A 23 22.79 3.31 22.76
CA ALA A 23 22.08 3.49 24.04
C ALA A 23 21.92 4.99 24.37
N THR A 24 23.00 5.75 24.20
CA THR A 24 23.02 7.20 24.42
C THR A 24 22.09 7.91 23.46
N ALA A 25 22.10 7.51 22.18
CA ALA A 25 21.16 8.03 21.19
C ALA A 25 19.69 7.75 21.58
N LEU A 26 19.36 6.54 22.05
CA LEU A 26 18.02 6.19 22.52
C LEU A 26 17.53 7.06 23.69
N VAL A 27 18.43 7.36 24.64
CA VAL A 27 18.13 8.29 25.75
C VAL A 27 17.86 9.71 25.24
N ASN A 28 18.62 10.16 24.24
CA ASN A 28 18.39 11.48 23.63
C ASN A 28 17.09 11.50 22.81
N ILE A 29 16.70 10.39 22.17
CA ILE A 29 15.43 10.26 21.46
C ILE A 29 14.27 10.38 22.44
N SER A 30 14.32 9.67 23.57
CA SER A 30 13.24 9.72 24.58
C SER A 30 13.10 11.10 25.24
N LYS A 31 14.19 11.88 25.30
CA LYS A 31 14.21 13.26 25.78
C LYS A 31 13.86 14.30 24.71
N GLY A 32 13.67 13.90 23.45
CA GLY A 32 13.43 14.82 22.33
C GLY A 32 14.64 15.68 21.93
N THR A 33 15.85 15.34 22.38
CA THR A 33 17.09 16.10 22.13
C THR A 33 17.97 15.46 21.06
N TYR A 34 17.54 14.34 20.47
CA TYR A 34 18.31 13.65 19.44
C TYR A 34 18.40 14.46 18.13
N SER A 35 19.61 14.56 17.59
CA SER A 35 19.87 15.10 16.26
C SER A 35 20.64 14.10 15.41
N SER A 36 20.13 13.82 14.20
CA SER A 36 20.77 12.91 13.24
C SER A 36 22.12 13.42 12.70
N ILE A 37 22.44 14.69 12.95
CA ILE A 37 23.70 15.33 12.54
C ILE A 37 24.75 15.22 13.65
N ALA A 38 24.33 14.99 14.90
CA ALA A 38 25.22 15.00 16.06
C ALA A 38 26.18 13.81 16.12
N ASP A 39 25.80 12.64 15.60
CA ASP A 39 26.70 11.48 15.48
C ASP A 39 26.74 10.96 14.04
N GLN A 40 27.85 11.26 13.36
CA GLN A 40 28.08 10.85 11.98
C GLN A 40 28.18 9.32 11.82
N ARG A 41 28.65 8.59 12.84
CA ARG A 41 28.78 7.12 12.82
C ARG A 41 27.41 6.48 12.82
N ILE A 42 26.53 6.93 13.71
CA ILE A 42 25.13 6.47 13.78
C ILE A 42 24.39 6.81 12.48
N ASN A 43 24.50 8.05 12.01
CA ASN A 43 23.86 8.45 10.74
C ASN A 43 24.35 7.59 9.57
N THR A 44 25.66 7.29 9.53
CA THR A 44 26.25 6.40 8.54
C THR A 44 25.67 4.99 8.64
N LEU A 45 25.58 4.41 9.84
CA LEU A 45 24.96 3.10 10.04
C LEU A 45 23.51 3.08 9.51
N MET A 46 22.71 4.07 9.90
CA MET A 46 21.31 4.18 9.46
C MET A 46 21.19 4.41 7.95
N LYS A 47 22.13 5.10 7.31
CA LYS A 47 22.18 5.21 5.84
C LYS A 47 22.48 3.87 5.19
N HIS A 48 23.46 3.10 5.69
CA HIS A 48 23.78 1.78 5.14
C HIS A 48 22.65 0.77 5.34
N ILE A 49 21.99 0.76 6.49
CA ILE A 49 20.77 -0.06 6.74
C ILE A 49 19.69 0.28 5.71
N ARG A 50 19.43 1.58 5.46
CA ARG A 50 18.48 2.03 4.43
C ARG A 50 18.86 1.55 3.03
N VAL A 51 20.14 1.63 2.66
CA VAL A 51 20.64 1.19 1.35
C VAL A 51 20.46 -0.33 1.18
N VAL A 52 20.84 -1.12 2.18
CA VAL A 52 20.66 -2.59 2.15
C VAL A 52 19.19 -2.93 2.07
N GLY A 53 18.36 -2.35 2.93
CA GLY A 53 16.91 -2.56 2.89
C GLY A 53 16.28 -2.18 1.56
N GLY A 54 16.76 -1.11 0.92
CA GLY A 54 16.27 -0.68 -0.40
C GLY A 54 16.39 -1.75 -1.50
N HIS A 55 17.27 -2.73 -1.33
CA HIS A 55 17.47 -3.85 -2.26
C HIS A 55 16.72 -5.14 -1.84
N VAL A 56 16.01 -5.11 -0.71
CA VAL A 56 15.21 -6.24 -0.23
C VAL A 56 13.75 -5.98 -0.55
N MET A 57 13.18 -6.80 -1.43
CA MET A 57 11.77 -6.68 -1.86
C MET A 57 10.82 -6.73 -0.65
N GLY A 58 9.87 -5.80 -0.61
CA GLY A 58 8.87 -5.70 0.44
C GLY A 58 9.35 -5.07 1.75
N SER A 59 10.63 -4.67 1.85
CA SER A 59 11.09 -3.93 3.02
C SER A 59 10.48 -2.52 3.04
N SER A 60 10.41 -1.91 4.23
CA SER A 60 9.98 -0.51 4.36
C SER A 60 10.82 0.45 3.51
N HIS A 61 12.10 0.14 3.32
CA HIS A 61 13.05 0.91 2.53
C HIS A 61 12.82 0.76 1.02
N SER A 62 12.56 -0.46 0.52
CA SER A 62 12.25 -0.66 -0.89
C SER A 62 10.90 -0.03 -1.24
N ARG A 63 9.90 -0.16 -0.35
CA ARG A 63 8.59 0.47 -0.50
C ARG A 63 8.72 1.99 -0.55
N SER A 64 9.60 2.60 0.24
CA SER A 64 9.86 4.04 0.20
C SER A 64 10.26 4.55 -1.19
N ALA A 65 10.87 3.73 -2.04
CA ALA A 65 11.18 4.10 -3.42
C ALA A 65 9.93 4.19 -4.31
N LEU A 66 8.87 3.42 -4.01
CA LEU A 66 7.57 3.51 -4.70
C LEU A 66 6.94 4.90 -4.52
N ARG A 67 7.10 5.50 -3.33
CA ARG A 67 6.66 6.89 -3.09
C ARG A 67 7.33 7.86 -4.05
N THR A 68 8.64 7.71 -4.27
CA THR A 68 9.38 8.55 -5.24
C THR A 68 8.83 8.35 -6.66
N LYS A 69 8.50 7.12 -7.05
CA LYS A 69 7.87 6.85 -8.36
C LYS A 69 6.50 7.53 -8.49
N ILE A 70 5.65 7.45 -7.47
CA ILE A 70 4.34 8.12 -7.48
C ILE A 70 4.50 9.64 -7.56
N HIS A 71 5.42 10.24 -6.79
CA HIS A 71 5.71 11.68 -6.92
C HIS A 71 6.22 12.06 -8.30
N SER A 72 7.08 11.23 -8.91
CA SER A 72 7.56 11.46 -10.27
C SER A 72 6.41 11.40 -11.29
N LEU A 73 5.47 10.46 -11.15
CA LEU A 73 4.26 10.42 -11.98
C LEU A 73 3.42 11.68 -11.76
N CYS A 74 3.22 12.11 -10.51
CA CYS A 74 2.48 13.33 -10.22
C CYS A 74 3.11 14.57 -10.87
N PHE A 75 4.44 14.65 -10.85
CA PHE A 75 5.19 15.76 -11.45
C PHE A 75 5.06 15.76 -12.98
N ASN A 76 5.14 14.58 -13.62
CA ASN A 76 5.15 14.47 -15.08
C ASN A 76 3.77 14.44 -15.73
N VAL A 77 2.75 13.90 -15.04
CA VAL A 77 1.42 13.61 -15.59
C VAL A 77 0.32 14.45 -14.93
N GLY A 78 0.63 15.16 -13.84
CA GLY A 78 -0.35 15.87 -13.02
C GLY A 78 -0.90 15.00 -11.89
N LEU A 79 -1.97 15.42 -11.23
CA LEU A 79 -2.56 14.64 -10.15
C LEU A 79 -3.37 13.44 -10.71
N PRO A 80 -3.40 12.30 -9.99
CA PRO A 80 -4.28 11.20 -10.37
C PRO A 80 -5.73 11.65 -10.28
N SER A 81 -6.57 11.11 -11.17
CA SER A 81 -8.00 11.43 -11.27
C SER A 81 -8.83 10.51 -10.38
N LEU A 82 -8.42 9.25 -10.20
CA LEU A 82 -9.15 8.27 -9.41
C LEU A 82 -8.24 7.57 -8.40
N PHE A 83 -8.81 7.30 -7.23
CA PHE A 83 -8.28 6.39 -6.23
C PHE A 83 -9.22 5.19 -6.10
N VAL A 84 -8.69 3.99 -6.30
CA VAL A 84 -9.46 2.75 -6.25
C VAL A 84 -8.81 1.78 -5.27
N THR A 85 -9.61 1.10 -4.46
CA THR A 85 -9.16 -0.05 -3.67
C THR A 85 -9.86 -1.31 -4.13
N ILE A 86 -9.11 -2.41 -4.23
CA ILE A 86 -9.64 -3.72 -4.61
C ILE A 86 -9.21 -4.71 -3.54
N ASN A 87 -10.19 -5.25 -2.81
CA ASN A 87 -9.99 -6.22 -1.75
C ASN A 87 -10.60 -7.57 -2.15
N PRO A 88 -9.86 -8.44 -2.87
CA PRO A 88 -10.33 -9.76 -3.27
C PRO A 88 -10.85 -10.58 -2.08
N ALA A 89 -12.03 -11.18 -2.26
CA ALA A 89 -12.63 -12.07 -1.27
C ALA A 89 -12.13 -13.50 -1.46
N ASP A 90 -10.84 -13.73 -1.22
CA ASP A 90 -10.16 -15.03 -1.38
C ASP A 90 -10.91 -16.21 -0.74
N ILE A 91 -11.36 -16.08 0.51
CA ILE A 91 -12.15 -17.11 1.23
C ILE A 91 -13.47 -17.47 0.53
N HIS A 92 -14.05 -16.52 -0.21
CA HIS A 92 -15.34 -16.70 -0.87
C HIS A 92 -15.22 -16.84 -2.39
N SER A 93 -14.00 -16.90 -2.93
CA SER A 93 -13.76 -16.98 -4.36
C SER A 93 -13.59 -18.43 -4.81
N PRO A 94 -14.50 -18.97 -5.66
CA PRO A 94 -14.33 -20.29 -6.26
C PRO A 94 -13.02 -20.41 -7.05
N VAL A 95 -12.58 -19.30 -7.68
CA VAL A 95 -11.31 -19.24 -8.42
C VAL A 95 -10.13 -19.42 -7.47
N ALA A 96 -10.16 -18.81 -6.28
CA ALA A 96 -9.09 -18.98 -5.29
C ALA A 96 -9.01 -20.43 -4.77
N LEU A 97 -10.16 -21.07 -4.53
CA LEU A 97 -10.24 -22.48 -4.14
C LEU A 97 -9.72 -23.41 -5.25
N TYR A 98 -10.08 -23.14 -6.51
CA TYR A 98 -9.57 -23.87 -7.66
C TYR A 98 -8.03 -23.78 -7.74
N PHE A 99 -7.46 -22.59 -7.56
CA PHE A 99 -6.01 -22.43 -7.47
C PHE A 99 -5.38 -23.21 -6.30
N ALA A 100 -6.13 -23.41 -5.22
CA ALA A 100 -5.72 -24.20 -4.06
C ALA A 100 -5.90 -25.71 -4.26
N GLY A 101 -6.36 -26.16 -5.44
CA GLY A 101 -6.50 -27.57 -5.79
C GLY A 101 -7.82 -28.20 -5.37
N VAL A 102 -8.84 -27.40 -5.00
CA VAL A 102 -10.20 -27.91 -4.81
C VAL A 102 -10.77 -28.27 -6.18
N ASP A 103 -11.28 -29.49 -6.31
CA ASP A 103 -11.91 -29.99 -7.54
C ASP A 103 -13.23 -29.25 -7.78
N LEU A 104 -13.19 -28.27 -8.69
CA LEU A 104 -14.30 -27.38 -9.00
C LEU A 104 -14.42 -27.24 -10.52
N ASP A 105 -15.63 -27.47 -11.03
CA ASP A 105 -16.02 -27.02 -12.37
C ASP A 105 -16.31 -25.52 -12.32
N LEU A 106 -15.41 -24.71 -12.87
CA LEU A 106 -15.55 -23.24 -12.89
C LEU A 106 -16.71 -22.77 -13.77
N ASP A 107 -17.15 -23.58 -14.74
CA ASP A 107 -18.31 -23.28 -15.58
C ASP A 107 -19.63 -23.67 -14.90
N LYS A 108 -19.58 -24.54 -13.88
CA LYS A 108 -20.75 -25.05 -13.13
C LYS A 108 -20.50 -25.05 -11.63
N ILE A 109 -20.36 -23.85 -11.06
CA ILE A 109 -20.16 -23.68 -9.61
C ILE A 109 -21.48 -23.93 -8.88
N LEU A 110 -21.54 -25.02 -8.12
CA LEU A 110 -22.65 -25.38 -7.25
C LEU A 110 -22.36 -24.92 -5.79
N PRO A 111 -23.30 -24.29 -5.06
CA PRO A 111 -23.05 -23.82 -3.70
C PRO A 111 -22.56 -24.91 -2.75
N GLU A 112 -23.02 -26.15 -2.94
CA GLU A 112 -22.68 -27.28 -2.09
C GLU A 112 -21.22 -27.72 -2.26
N THR A 113 -20.60 -27.48 -3.42
CA THR A 113 -19.20 -27.90 -3.71
C THR A 113 -18.17 -26.96 -3.09
N LEU A 114 -18.57 -25.76 -2.65
CA LEU A 114 -17.67 -24.79 -2.04
C LEU A 114 -17.38 -25.06 -0.55
N GLY A 115 -18.10 -26.00 0.07
CA GLY A 115 -17.99 -26.29 1.50
C GLY A 115 -18.40 -25.12 2.40
N THR A 116 -18.16 -25.27 3.69
CA THR A 116 -18.45 -24.24 4.69
C THR A 116 -17.44 -23.08 4.66
N SER A 117 -17.82 -21.91 5.18
CA SER A 117 -16.89 -20.78 5.30
C SER A 117 -15.61 -21.09 6.08
N TYR A 118 -15.70 -21.98 7.07
CA TYR A 118 -14.55 -22.42 7.85
C TYR A 118 -13.59 -23.29 7.03
N GLU A 119 -14.12 -24.27 6.28
CA GLU A 119 -13.32 -25.14 5.43
C GLU A 119 -12.59 -24.33 4.35
N ARG A 120 -13.30 -23.39 3.69
CA ARG A 120 -12.67 -22.48 2.72
C ARG A 120 -11.56 -21.66 3.35
N ALA A 121 -11.78 -21.07 4.52
CA ALA A 121 -10.77 -20.29 5.22
C ALA A 121 -9.53 -21.14 5.57
N LYS A 122 -9.73 -22.38 6.03
CA LYS A 122 -8.64 -23.33 6.31
C LYS A 122 -7.85 -23.68 5.04
N THR A 123 -8.53 -23.92 3.92
CA THR A 123 -7.89 -24.18 2.63
C THR A 123 -7.06 -22.99 2.18
N ILE A 124 -7.62 -21.77 2.16
CA ILE A 124 -6.89 -20.56 1.76
C ILE A 124 -5.68 -20.28 2.67
N ALA A 125 -5.83 -20.45 3.98
CA ALA A 125 -4.75 -20.24 4.94
C ALA A 125 -3.58 -21.22 4.76
N THR A 126 -3.86 -22.45 4.31
CA THR A 126 -2.84 -23.49 4.09
C THR A 126 -2.20 -23.45 2.70
N HIS A 127 -2.73 -22.63 1.77
CA HIS A 127 -2.27 -22.54 0.37
C HIS A 127 -1.85 -21.11 -0.03
N PRO A 128 -0.84 -20.49 0.63
CA PRO A 128 -0.47 -19.10 0.37
C PRO A 128 0.00 -18.84 -1.09
N VAL A 129 0.63 -19.84 -1.72
CA VAL A 129 1.06 -19.76 -3.14
C VAL A 129 -0.13 -19.67 -4.08
N ALA A 130 -1.17 -20.48 -3.83
CA ALA A 130 -2.41 -20.44 -4.60
C ALA A 130 -3.11 -19.08 -4.46
N THR A 131 -3.21 -18.58 -3.23
CA THR A 131 -3.83 -17.28 -2.93
C THR A 131 -3.07 -16.13 -3.59
N ALA A 132 -1.73 -16.16 -3.60
CA ALA A 132 -0.91 -15.16 -4.28
C ALA A 132 -1.11 -15.19 -5.80
N LYS A 133 -1.18 -16.39 -6.39
CA LYS A 133 -1.46 -16.61 -7.81
C LYS A 133 -2.85 -16.11 -8.20
N PHE A 134 -3.87 -16.43 -7.41
CA PHE A 134 -5.23 -15.91 -7.57
C PHE A 134 -5.24 -14.39 -7.56
N PHE A 135 -4.65 -13.77 -6.53
CA PHE A 135 -4.61 -12.32 -6.40
C PHE A 135 -3.97 -11.67 -7.63
N ASN A 136 -2.77 -12.12 -8.01
CA ASN A 136 -2.05 -11.56 -9.17
C ASN A 136 -2.82 -11.77 -10.49
N CYS A 137 -3.44 -12.93 -10.68
CA CYS A 137 -4.26 -13.20 -11.86
C CYS A 137 -5.48 -12.27 -11.94
N LEU A 138 -6.20 -12.11 -10.83
CA LEU A 138 -7.35 -11.22 -10.73
C LEU A 138 -6.95 -9.77 -10.99
N ILE A 139 -5.92 -9.27 -10.30
CA ILE A 139 -5.47 -7.88 -10.45
C ILE A 139 -5.00 -7.59 -11.88
N LYS A 140 -4.19 -8.47 -12.49
CA LYS A 140 -3.77 -8.29 -13.89
C LYS A 140 -4.96 -8.26 -14.86
N SER A 141 -5.97 -9.09 -14.61
CA SER A 141 -7.18 -9.12 -15.44
C SER A 141 -7.99 -7.83 -15.29
N ILE A 142 -8.12 -7.30 -14.08
CA ILE A 142 -8.78 -6.00 -13.82
C ILE A 142 -8.02 -4.86 -14.48
N LEU A 143 -6.70 -4.79 -14.30
CA LEU A 143 -5.89 -3.73 -14.90
C LEU A 143 -5.97 -3.76 -16.42
N LYS A 144 -5.87 -4.95 -17.04
CA LYS A 144 -5.91 -5.11 -18.49
C LYS A 144 -7.31 -4.84 -19.07
N SER A 145 -8.33 -5.48 -18.53
CA SER A 145 -9.65 -5.50 -19.15
C SER A 145 -10.55 -4.35 -18.73
N LEU A 146 -10.40 -3.85 -17.49
CA LEU A 146 -11.28 -2.82 -16.94
C LEU A 146 -10.59 -1.46 -16.97
N VAL A 147 -9.40 -1.35 -16.39
CA VAL A 147 -8.70 -0.05 -16.30
C VAL A 147 -8.18 0.38 -17.67
N LEU A 148 -7.33 -0.44 -18.30
CA LEU A 148 -6.82 -0.16 -19.64
C LEU A 148 -7.87 -0.37 -20.73
N GLY A 149 -8.90 -1.19 -20.47
CA GLY A 149 -10.07 -1.33 -21.35
C GLY A 149 -11.01 -0.12 -21.32
N GLY A 150 -10.82 0.82 -20.40
CA GLY A 150 -11.51 2.11 -20.39
C GLY A 150 -12.85 2.14 -19.65
N ILE A 151 -13.17 1.15 -18.81
CA ILE A 151 -14.43 1.13 -18.05
C ILE A 151 -14.57 2.33 -17.11
N LEU A 152 -13.44 2.89 -16.66
CA LEU A 152 -13.36 4.08 -15.83
C LEU A 152 -12.98 5.32 -16.64
N GLY A 153 -13.11 5.28 -17.97
CA GLY A 153 -12.61 6.29 -18.89
C GLY A 153 -11.20 6.00 -19.45
N PRO A 154 -10.76 6.74 -20.49
CA PRO A 154 -9.45 6.54 -21.11
C PRO A 154 -8.31 6.75 -20.10
N THR A 155 -7.52 5.71 -19.86
CA THR A 155 -6.43 5.75 -18.88
C THR A 155 -5.12 6.21 -19.53
N LYS A 156 -4.49 7.23 -18.96
CA LYS A 156 -3.17 7.75 -19.35
C LYS A 156 -2.04 7.05 -18.60
N ALA A 157 -2.23 6.77 -17.31
CA ALA A 157 -1.29 6.05 -16.46
C ALA A 157 -2.02 5.44 -15.25
N TYR A 158 -1.43 4.43 -14.63
CA TYR A 158 -1.86 3.94 -13.33
C TYR A 158 -0.66 3.57 -12.45
N PHE A 159 -0.88 3.51 -11.14
CA PHE A 159 0.11 2.99 -10.19
C PHE A 159 -0.61 2.25 -9.07
N GLY A 160 -0.40 0.94 -9.01
CA GLY A 160 -0.98 0.04 -8.01
C GLY A 160 0.04 -0.35 -6.95
N THR A 161 -0.31 -0.29 -5.67
CA THR A 161 0.52 -0.78 -4.56
C THR A 161 -0.20 -1.91 -3.82
N VAL A 162 0.56 -2.94 -3.46
CA VAL A 162 0.04 -4.12 -2.77
C VAL A 162 0.32 -4.02 -1.27
N GLU A 163 -0.71 -4.30 -0.47
CA GLU A 163 -0.64 -4.37 0.99
C GLU A 163 -1.24 -5.70 1.48
N SER A 164 -0.70 -6.25 2.57
CA SER A 164 -1.35 -7.34 3.29
C SER A 164 -2.32 -6.78 4.33
N GLN A 165 -3.53 -7.32 4.39
CA GLN A 165 -4.50 -6.97 5.42
C GLN A 165 -4.22 -7.73 6.71
N GLY A 166 -4.91 -7.35 7.80
CA GLY A 166 -4.75 -8.01 9.11
C GLY A 166 -5.10 -9.51 9.13
N ARG A 167 -5.78 -10.03 8.10
CA ARG A 167 -6.06 -11.47 7.91
C ARG A 167 -5.06 -12.18 6.97
N GLY A 168 -4.02 -11.49 6.52
CA GLY A 168 -2.98 -12.02 5.62
C GLY A 168 -3.27 -11.95 4.12
N SER A 169 -4.51 -11.67 3.72
CA SER A 169 -4.92 -11.52 2.32
C SER A 169 -4.36 -10.24 1.69
N LEU A 170 -4.04 -10.29 0.40
CA LEU A 170 -3.51 -9.15 -0.33
C LEU A 170 -4.62 -8.19 -0.80
N HIS A 171 -4.24 -6.92 -0.94
CA HIS A 171 -5.08 -5.78 -1.26
C HIS A 171 -4.37 -4.87 -2.24
N LEU A 172 -5.06 -4.38 -3.26
CA LEU A 172 -4.54 -3.35 -4.16
C LEU A 172 -5.08 -1.96 -3.84
N HIS A 173 -4.18 -1.00 -3.69
CA HIS A 173 -4.47 0.43 -3.78
C HIS A 173 -4.00 0.95 -5.12
N LEU A 174 -4.91 1.52 -5.91
CA LEU A 174 -4.67 1.91 -7.29
C LEU A 174 -4.92 3.41 -7.47
N LEU A 175 -3.94 4.09 -8.04
CA LEU A 175 -4.05 5.44 -8.56
C LEU A 175 -4.21 5.37 -10.07
N ILE A 176 -5.15 6.12 -10.63
CA ILE A 176 -5.39 6.16 -12.08
C ILE A 176 -5.41 7.61 -12.54
N TRP A 177 -4.64 7.90 -13.59
CA TRP A 177 -4.65 9.16 -14.32
C TRP A 177 -5.49 8.98 -15.57
N LEU A 178 -6.60 9.70 -15.66
CA LEU A 178 -7.44 9.71 -16.85
C LEU A 178 -6.91 10.70 -17.88
N ASN A 179 -7.19 10.45 -19.15
CA ASN A 179 -6.71 11.24 -20.27
C ASN A 179 -7.61 12.48 -20.51
N HIS A 180 -7.67 13.38 -19.54
CA HIS A 180 -8.45 14.64 -19.64
C HIS A 180 -7.57 15.90 -19.75
N ASP A 181 -6.26 15.79 -19.47
CA ASP A 181 -5.22 16.83 -19.53
C ASP A 181 -5.47 18.15 -18.75
N PHE A 182 -6.62 18.32 -18.11
CA PHE A 182 -6.88 19.48 -17.28
C PHE A 182 -6.02 19.53 -16.01
N THR A 183 -5.45 20.70 -15.74
CA THR A 183 -4.92 21.06 -14.41
C THR A 183 -6.06 21.34 -13.42
N PRO A 184 -5.81 21.26 -12.09
CA PRO A 184 -6.82 21.62 -11.08
C PRO A 184 -7.42 23.02 -11.27
N THR A 185 -6.61 23.99 -11.70
CA THR A 185 -7.07 25.36 -11.99
C THR A 185 -8.00 25.39 -13.20
N GLN A 186 -7.65 24.71 -14.29
CA GLN A 186 -8.49 24.63 -15.48
C GLN A 186 -9.80 23.89 -15.19
N LEU A 187 -9.78 22.79 -14.44
CA LEU A 187 -11.00 22.11 -14.00
C LEU A 187 -11.90 23.03 -13.18
N LYS A 188 -11.33 23.81 -12.25
CA LYS A 188 -12.08 24.80 -11.46
C LYS A 188 -12.70 25.91 -12.32
N GLN A 189 -12.08 26.29 -13.42
CA GLN A 189 -12.65 27.23 -14.38
C GLN A 189 -13.77 26.59 -15.20
N GLN A 190 -13.57 25.34 -15.67
CA GLN A 190 -14.55 24.63 -16.49
C GLN A 190 -15.87 24.37 -15.75
N ILE A 191 -15.84 24.15 -14.43
CA ILE A 191 -17.09 24.02 -13.66
C ILE A 191 -17.93 25.30 -13.60
N GLN A 192 -17.44 26.45 -14.04
CA GLN A 192 -18.32 27.62 -14.18
C GLN A 192 -19.30 27.44 -15.35
N ASN A 193 -18.94 26.61 -16.33
CA ASN A 193 -19.80 26.22 -17.44
C ASN A 193 -20.80 25.12 -17.01
N GLU A 194 -22.09 25.38 -17.22
CA GLU A 194 -23.16 24.45 -16.82
C GLU A 194 -23.17 23.15 -17.60
N ASP A 195 -22.97 23.20 -18.92
CA ASP A 195 -22.92 22.00 -19.78
C ASP A 195 -21.76 21.09 -19.37
N PHE A 196 -20.59 21.67 -19.07
CA PHE A 196 -19.46 20.91 -18.54
C PHE A 196 -19.79 20.25 -17.20
N ARG A 197 -20.41 20.99 -16.26
CA ARG A 197 -20.81 20.44 -14.95
C ARG A 197 -21.75 19.24 -15.11
N GLN A 198 -22.76 19.36 -15.97
CA GLN A 198 -23.74 18.29 -16.18
C GLN A 198 -23.08 17.05 -16.78
N LYS A 199 -22.20 17.22 -17.79
CA LYS A 199 -21.45 16.11 -18.39
C LYS A 199 -20.50 15.43 -17.41
N LEU A 200 -19.79 16.22 -16.60
CA LEU A 200 -18.92 15.69 -15.55
C LEU A 200 -19.72 14.90 -14.51
N LEU A 201 -20.85 15.44 -14.06
CA LEU A 201 -21.69 14.78 -13.07
C LEU A 201 -22.26 13.46 -13.62
N ALA A 202 -22.77 13.46 -14.85
CA ALA A 202 -23.24 12.25 -15.52
C ALA A 202 -22.15 11.18 -15.65
N TYR A 203 -20.93 11.59 -16.00
CA TYR A 203 -19.77 10.69 -16.03
C TYR A 203 -19.45 10.11 -14.64
N LEU A 204 -19.44 10.94 -13.60
CA LEU A 204 -19.13 10.48 -12.24
C LEU A 204 -20.22 9.56 -11.70
N GLU A 205 -21.49 9.81 -12.02
CA GLU A 205 -22.60 8.93 -11.66
C GLU A 205 -22.52 7.58 -12.37
N ASP A 206 -21.90 7.51 -13.55
CA ASP A 206 -21.65 6.24 -14.25
C ASP A 206 -20.54 5.42 -13.56
N ILE A 207 -19.44 6.08 -13.16
CA ILE A 207 -18.27 5.35 -12.63
C ILE A 207 -18.24 5.21 -11.10
N VAL A 208 -18.96 6.04 -10.35
CA VAL A 208 -19.00 6.05 -8.88
C VAL A 208 -20.44 6.01 -8.39
N LYS A 209 -20.83 4.88 -7.80
CA LYS A 209 -22.10 4.69 -7.11
C LYS A 209 -21.92 4.78 -5.60
N GLU A 210 -22.89 5.41 -4.94
CA GLU A 210 -23.03 5.42 -3.48
C GLU A 210 -24.46 5.06 -3.03
N ASP A 211 -25.31 4.74 -3.99
CA ASP A 211 -26.70 4.43 -3.83
C ASP A 211 -26.96 2.95 -4.17
N LEU A 212 -27.98 2.40 -3.53
CA LEU A 212 -28.38 1.02 -3.71
C LEU A 212 -29.87 0.91 -3.38
N ASP A 213 -30.68 1.56 -4.22
CA ASP A 213 -32.11 1.86 -3.98
C ASP A 213 -32.96 0.61 -3.64
N GLN A 214 -32.52 -0.55 -4.12
CA GLN A 214 -33.17 -1.84 -3.87
C GLN A 214 -32.99 -2.37 -2.44
N PHE A 215 -32.06 -1.82 -1.66
CA PHE A 215 -31.77 -2.26 -0.30
C PHE A 215 -31.91 -1.09 0.65
N ARG A 216 -32.97 -1.10 1.46
CA ARG A 216 -33.15 -0.10 2.51
C ARG A 216 -32.36 -0.52 3.74
N ALA A 217 -31.65 0.42 4.35
CA ALA A 217 -31.00 0.18 5.62
C ALA A 217 -32.05 -0.27 6.64
N LYS A 218 -31.79 -1.36 7.35
CA LYS A 218 -32.56 -1.64 8.56
C LYS A 218 -32.21 -0.55 9.58
N PRO A 219 -33.19 0.05 10.27
CA PRO A 219 -32.94 0.99 11.34
C PRO A 219 -32.39 0.23 12.55
N ASP A 220 -31.13 -0.13 12.46
CA ASP A 220 -30.42 -0.77 13.55
C ASP A 220 -29.79 0.37 14.36
N GLY A 221 -30.05 0.42 15.68
CA GLY A 221 -29.55 1.42 16.63
C GLY A 221 -28.03 1.40 16.84
N LEU A 222 -27.27 1.20 15.77
CA LEU A 222 -25.84 1.01 15.73
C LEU A 222 -25.11 2.33 15.92
N LYS A 223 -24.04 2.26 16.71
CA LYS A 223 -23.08 3.34 16.96
C LYS A 223 -22.39 3.77 15.66
N THR A 224 -21.86 4.99 15.67
CA THR A 224 -20.99 5.49 14.61
C THR A 224 -19.80 4.56 14.38
N CYS A 225 -19.56 4.18 13.13
CA CYS A 225 -18.41 3.38 12.72
C CYS A 225 -17.13 4.24 12.73
N ARG A 226 -15.96 3.63 12.96
CA ARG A 226 -14.64 4.25 12.76
C ARG A 226 -14.49 4.90 11.37
N MET A 227 -15.15 4.34 10.36
CA MET A 227 -15.18 4.86 8.98
C MET A 227 -16.22 5.96 8.75
N ARG A 228 -16.78 6.53 9.83
CA ARG A 228 -17.79 7.61 9.82
C ARG A 228 -19.10 7.23 9.13
N MET A 229 -19.50 5.97 9.28
CA MET A 229 -20.86 5.52 8.96
C MET A 229 -21.76 5.66 10.21
N PRO A 230 -23.07 5.92 10.08
CA PRO A 230 -23.79 6.17 8.84
C PRO A 230 -23.41 7.53 8.20
N ARG A 231 -23.31 7.58 6.87
CA ARG A 231 -23.17 8.84 6.12
C ARG A 231 -24.54 9.46 5.86
N ALA A 232 -24.59 10.79 5.74
CA ALA A 232 -25.81 11.50 5.40
C ALA A 232 -26.34 11.08 4.01
N LEU A 233 -27.66 10.92 3.89
CA LEU A 233 -28.29 10.66 2.61
C LEU A 233 -28.25 11.91 1.73
N VAL A 234 -28.17 11.70 0.42
CA VAL A 234 -28.15 12.76 -0.57
C VAL A 234 -29.09 12.35 -1.70
N GLU A 235 -30.11 13.15 -1.96
CA GLU A 235 -31.14 12.82 -2.94
C GLU A 235 -30.61 12.87 -4.38
N ASN A 236 -29.83 13.90 -4.71
CA ASN A 236 -29.30 14.13 -6.06
C ASN A 236 -27.82 14.54 -5.99
N SER A 237 -27.04 14.03 -6.94
CA SER A 237 -25.65 14.46 -7.09
C SER A 237 -25.61 15.93 -7.50
N HIS A 238 -24.61 16.66 -7.02
CA HIS A 238 -24.41 18.06 -7.40
C HIS A 238 -22.96 18.48 -7.21
N ILE A 239 -22.59 19.57 -7.89
CA ILE A 239 -21.29 20.22 -7.77
C ILE A 239 -21.53 21.64 -7.25
N ASP A 240 -20.94 21.98 -6.12
CA ASP A 240 -20.90 23.36 -5.64
C ASP A 240 -19.96 24.18 -6.53
N VAL A 241 -20.51 25.17 -7.23
CA VAL A 241 -19.79 26.00 -8.21
C VAL A 241 -18.72 26.88 -7.55
N SER A 242 -18.90 27.24 -6.28
CA SER A 242 -18.01 28.15 -5.54
C SER A 242 -16.79 27.41 -4.99
N THR A 243 -17.01 26.24 -4.39
CA THR A 243 -15.96 25.43 -3.77
C THR A 243 -15.38 24.39 -4.72
N GLY A 244 -16.15 23.98 -5.73
CA GLY A 244 -15.87 22.82 -6.57
C GLY A 244 -16.16 21.48 -5.88
N GLN A 245 -16.76 21.47 -4.69
CA GLN A 245 -17.04 20.22 -3.98
C GLN A 245 -18.09 19.40 -4.74
N ILE A 246 -17.79 18.12 -4.94
CA ILE A 246 -18.70 17.16 -5.58
C ILE A 246 -19.36 16.33 -4.48
N THR A 247 -20.68 16.27 -4.52
CA THR A 247 -21.48 15.41 -3.66
C THR A 247 -22.27 14.45 -4.54
N MET A 248 -22.04 13.15 -4.39
CA MET A 248 -22.78 12.11 -5.11
C MET A 248 -24.11 11.81 -4.41
N ARG A 249 -25.14 11.43 -5.19
CA ARG A 249 -26.37 10.84 -4.67
C ARG A 249 -26.04 9.64 -3.79
N ARG A 250 -26.73 9.54 -2.65
CA ARG A 250 -26.55 8.47 -1.67
C ARG A 250 -27.91 8.09 -1.08
N SER A 251 -28.40 6.91 -1.44
CA SER A 251 -29.63 6.37 -0.88
C SER A 251 -29.42 5.40 0.29
N HIS A 252 -28.18 4.96 0.51
CA HIS A 252 -27.85 4.05 1.62
C HIS A 252 -26.71 4.60 2.50
N PRO A 253 -26.92 4.71 3.83
CA PRO A 253 -25.97 5.39 4.71
C PRO A 253 -24.75 4.53 5.10
N TRP A 254 -24.77 3.23 4.82
CA TRP A 254 -23.70 2.28 5.18
C TRP A 254 -22.91 1.74 3.99
N ILE A 255 -23.19 2.25 2.78
CA ILE A 255 -22.47 1.82 1.58
C ILE A 255 -21.26 2.71 1.35
N ASN A 256 -20.18 2.05 0.95
CA ASN A 256 -18.99 2.73 0.47
C ASN A 256 -19.05 2.87 -1.05
N ASN A 257 -18.27 3.79 -1.60
CA ASN A 257 -18.30 4.11 -3.02
C ASN A 257 -17.84 2.89 -3.83
N PHE A 258 -18.55 2.55 -4.90
CA PHE A 258 -18.20 1.41 -5.76
C PHE A 258 -18.44 1.72 -7.24
N ASN A 259 -17.89 0.87 -8.11
CA ASN A 259 -18.21 0.86 -9.53
C ASN A 259 -18.95 -0.43 -9.86
N GLU A 260 -20.10 -0.35 -10.53
CA GLU A 260 -20.98 -1.49 -10.80
C GLU A 260 -20.30 -2.59 -11.60
N TRP A 261 -19.52 -2.21 -12.62
CA TRP A 261 -18.83 -3.16 -13.49
C TRP A 261 -17.67 -3.85 -12.77
N VAL A 262 -16.85 -3.07 -12.05
CA VAL A 262 -15.71 -3.60 -11.30
C VAL A 262 -16.20 -4.53 -10.18
N ILE A 263 -17.19 -4.11 -9.39
CA ILE A 263 -17.67 -4.95 -8.27
C ILE A 263 -18.34 -6.24 -8.78
N SER A 264 -19.08 -6.17 -9.89
CA SER A 264 -19.73 -7.34 -10.50
C SER A 264 -18.71 -8.32 -11.08
N ALA A 265 -17.66 -7.83 -11.75
CA ALA A 265 -16.61 -8.65 -12.32
C ALA A 265 -15.73 -9.30 -11.24
N CYS A 266 -15.40 -8.56 -10.18
CA CYS A 266 -14.45 -9.01 -9.17
C CYS A 266 -15.11 -9.75 -8.01
N ARG A 267 -16.41 -9.52 -7.78
CA ARG A 267 -17.20 -10.01 -6.63
C ARG A 267 -16.47 -9.82 -5.30
N CYS A 268 -15.85 -8.65 -5.16
CA CYS A 268 -15.00 -8.34 -4.01
C CYS A 268 -15.26 -6.93 -3.50
N ASN A 269 -14.84 -6.65 -2.27
CA ASN A 269 -15.04 -5.32 -1.71
C ASN A 269 -14.15 -4.30 -2.43
N MET A 270 -14.67 -3.09 -2.63
CA MET A 270 -13.94 -2.00 -3.27
C MET A 270 -14.27 -0.63 -2.67
N ASP A 271 -13.43 0.35 -2.98
CA ASP A 271 -13.67 1.79 -2.79
C ASP A 271 -13.27 2.47 -4.09
N ILE A 272 -14.03 3.44 -4.57
CA ILE A 272 -13.61 4.32 -5.67
C ILE A 272 -13.90 5.78 -5.32
N LYS A 273 -12.91 6.64 -5.50
CA LYS A 273 -13.02 8.07 -5.23
C LYS A 273 -12.44 8.85 -6.38
N PHE A 274 -13.19 9.86 -6.80
CA PHE A 274 -12.71 10.86 -7.72
C PHE A 274 -11.89 11.91 -6.97
N ILE A 275 -10.73 12.25 -7.51
CA ILE A 275 -9.75 13.13 -6.90
C ILE A 275 -9.84 14.44 -7.64
N TRP A 276 -10.52 15.40 -7.03
CA TRP A 276 -11.00 16.58 -7.73
C TRP A 276 -10.49 17.87 -7.10
N THR A 277 -10.62 18.01 -5.79
CA THR A 277 -10.23 19.24 -5.10
C THR A 277 -8.79 19.22 -4.63
N GLY A 278 -8.22 20.40 -4.36
CA GLY A 278 -6.92 20.51 -3.72
C GLY A 278 -6.88 19.84 -2.33
N SER A 279 -8.01 19.79 -1.62
CA SER A 279 -8.14 19.03 -0.37
C SER A 279 -8.10 17.52 -0.59
N ASP A 280 -8.76 17.00 -1.64
CA ASP A 280 -8.73 15.56 -1.97
C ASP A 280 -7.34 15.15 -2.42
N ALA A 281 -6.68 15.98 -3.23
CA ALA A 281 -5.30 15.78 -3.65
C ALA A 281 -4.34 15.80 -2.46
N LYS A 282 -4.51 16.75 -1.53
CA LYS A 282 -3.70 16.80 -0.30
C LYS A 282 -3.93 15.56 0.55
N ALA A 283 -5.19 15.17 0.77
CA ALA A 283 -5.54 13.96 1.53
C ALA A 283 -4.96 12.70 0.87
N LEU A 284 -5.00 12.62 -0.46
CA LEU A 284 -4.38 11.55 -1.22
C LEU A 284 -2.86 11.55 -1.06
N VAL A 285 -2.18 12.70 -1.14
CA VAL A 285 -0.74 12.77 -0.94
C VAL A 285 -0.36 12.29 0.45
N TYR A 286 -1.08 12.70 1.50
CA TYR A 286 -0.87 12.16 2.85
C TYR A 286 -1.15 10.66 2.90
N TYR A 287 -2.24 10.22 2.29
CA TYR A 287 -2.60 8.81 2.22
C TYR A 287 -1.51 7.97 1.53
N ILE A 288 -1.04 8.36 0.34
CA ILE A 288 0.06 7.70 -0.36
C ILE A 288 1.32 7.71 0.51
N THR A 289 1.61 8.83 1.17
CA THR A 289 2.78 8.98 2.04
C THR A 289 2.72 8.00 3.21
N ASP A 290 1.57 7.90 3.89
CA ASP A 290 1.37 7.00 5.02
C ASP A 290 1.35 5.54 4.58
N TYR A 291 0.69 5.21 3.47
CA TYR A 291 0.51 3.82 3.01
C TYR A 291 1.81 3.15 2.55
N VAL A 292 2.72 3.93 1.97
CA VAL A 292 4.05 3.43 1.64
C VAL A 292 4.86 3.14 2.91
N THR A 293 4.65 3.92 3.97
CA THR A 293 5.41 3.83 5.23
C THR A 293 4.73 3.01 6.33
N LYS A 294 3.52 2.49 6.15
CA LYS A 294 2.78 1.71 7.18
C LYS A 294 3.57 0.56 7.80
N SER A 295 4.50 -0.02 7.05
CA SER A 295 5.35 -1.13 7.52
C SER A 295 6.70 -0.67 8.09
N SER A 296 6.94 0.65 8.23
CA SER A 296 8.16 1.15 8.86
C SER A 296 8.02 1.09 10.38
N LEU A 297 8.97 0.42 11.03
CA LEU A 297 9.14 0.47 12.48
C LEU A 297 9.30 1.92 12.95
N ALA A 298 8.83 2.22 14.16
CA ALA A 298 9.03 3.53 14.74
C ALA A 298 10.52 3.83 14.88
N PHE A 299 10.87 5.12 14.86
CA PHE A 299 12.26 5.56 14.90
C PHE A 299 13.01 5.01 16.13
N TYR A 300 12.35 4.95 17.28
CA TYR A 300 12.90 4.37 18.50
C TYR A 300 13.18 2.86 18.37
N ASP A 301 12.21 2.10 17.87
CA ASP A 301 12.32 0.64 17.70
C ASP A 301 13.48 0.27 16.75
N MET A 302 13.65 1.04 15.68
CA MET A 302 14.75 0.83 14.74
C MET A 302 16.12 0.98 15.41
N PHE A 303 16.27 1.96 16.32
CA PHE A 303 17.51 2.16 17.07
C PHE A 303 17.71 1.08 18.14
N ALA A 304 16.64 0.66 18.84
CA ALA A 304 16.71 -0.41 19.81
C ALA A 304 17.14 -1.74 19.17
N LEU A 305 16.58 -2.07 18.00
CA LEU A 305 16.94 -3.26 17.25
C LEU A 305 18.34 -3.17 16.65
N ALA A 306 18.76 -1.99 16.16
CA ALA A 306 20.14 -1.76 15.75
C ALA A 306 21.12 -1.96 16.92
N GLN A 307 20.80 -1.46 18.11
CA GLN A 307 21.59 -1.69 19.32
C GLN A 307 21.73 -3.19 19.62
N GLN A 308 20.62 -3.94 19.56
CA GLN A 308 20.61 -5.38 19.77
C GLN A 308 21.49 -6.11 18.75
N GLY A 309 21.43 -5.71 17.48
CA GLY A 309 22.30 -6.22 16.42
C GLY A 309 23.78 -6.01 16.73
N ILE A 310 24.17 -4.81 17.17
CA ILE A 310 25.54 -4.49 17.56
C ILE A 310 25.99 -5.32 18.76
N LYS A 311 25.17 -5.40 19.83
CA LYS A 311 25.48 -6.22 21.03
C LYS A 311 25.75 -7.68 20.67
N SER A 312 24.98 -8.25 19.73
CA SER A 312 25.16 -9.64 19.31
C SER A 312 26.52 -9.88 18.64
N ILE A 313 27.06 -8.88 17.93
CA ILE A 313 28.39 -8.94 17.32
C ILE A 313 29.49 -8.73 18.35
N GLU A 314 29.33 -7.77 19.26
CA GLU A 314 30.27 -7.51 20.35
C GLU A 314 30.49 -8.77 21.20
N GLN A 315 29.42 -9.53 21.47
CA GLN A 315 29.48 -10.81 22.19
C GLN A 315 30.18 -11.92 21.38
N GLN A 316 30.08 -11.92 20.05
CA GLN A 316 30.70 -12.91 19.16
C GLN A 316 32.19 -12.60 18.89
N GLN A 317 32.56 -11.32 18.82
CA GLN A 317 33.94 -10.87 18.55
C GLN A 317 34.94 -11.24 19.64
N ALA A 318 34.48 -11.69 20.81
CA ALA A 318 35.35 -12.28 21.83
C ALA A 318 36.07 -13.58 21.37
N THR A 319 35.78 -14.11 20.18
CA THR A 319 36.24 -15.45 19.74
C THR A 319 36.86 -15.57 18.33
N CYS A 320 37.05 -14.51 17.53
CA CYS A 320 37.54 -14.67 16.14
C CYS A 320 38.56 -13.59 15.66
N GLY A 321 39.49 -14.00 14.78
CA GLY A 321 40.74 -13.33 14.40
C GLY A 321 40.65 -12.06 13.53
N THR A 322 41.79 -11.69 12.94
CA THR A 322 42.05 -10.40 12.24
C THR A 322 41.23 -10.21 10.96
N GLU A 323 39.97 -9.80 11.09
CA GLU A 323 39.12 -9.37 9.97
C GLU A 323 39.38 -7.91 9.58
N SER A 324 39.29 -7.60 8.28
CA SER A 324 39.39 -6.21 7.81
C SER A 324 38.21 -5.34 8.27
N ALA A 325 38.44 -4.04 8.44
CA ALA A 325 37.39 -3.08 8.81
C ALA A 325 36.17 -3.12 7.86
N ILE A 326 36.41 -3.36 6.57
CA ILE A 326 35.39 -3.51 5.53
C ILE A 326 34.45 -4.68 5.84
N GLU A 327 35.01 -5.84 6.19
CA GLU A 327 34.22 -7.05 6.44
C GLU A 327 33.48 -6.97 7.77
N LYS A 328 34.11 -6.41 8.80
CA LYS A 328 33.45 -6.09 10.08
C LYS A 328 32.25 -5.16 9.86
N SER A 329 32.44 -4.08 9.10
CA SER A 329 31.38 -3.13 8.78
C SER A 329 30.24 -3.76 7.99
N ARG A 330 30.55 -4.62 7.00
CA ARG A 330 29.54 -5.37 6.24
C ARG A 330 28.70 -6.27 7.16
N LYS A 331 29.36 -7.05 8.02
CA LYS A 331 28.68 -7.92 9.00
C LYS A 331 27.82 -7.12 9.98
N LEU A 332 28.32 -5.98 10.45
CA LEU A 332 27.58 -5.06 11.32
C LEU A 332 26.28 -4.59 10.68
N VAL A 333 26.37 -4.02 9.48
CA VAL A 333 25.19 -3.52 8.75
C VAL A 333 24.20 -4.64 8.48
N LEU A 334 24.67 -5.80 7.99
CA LEU A 334 23.80 -6.95 7.70
C LEU A 334 23.13 -7.50 8.96
N ARG A 335 23.85 -7.60 10.07
CA ARG A 335 23.29 -8.06 11.34
C ARG A 335 22.21 -7.10 11.82
N CYS A 336 22.50 -5.79 11.87
CA CYS A 336 21.52 -4.79 12.27
C CYS A 336 20.28 -4.82 11.38
N TYR A 337 20.47 -4.86 10.05
CA TYR A 337 19.35 -4.94 9.11
C TYR A 337 18.53 -6.21 9.31
N ASN A 338 19.17 -7.38 9.44
CA ASN A 338 18.47 -8.65 9.63
C ASN A 338 17.72 -8.69 10.98
N THR A 339 18.27 -8.11 12.05
CA THR A 339 17.58 -7.97 13.34
C THR A 339 16.36 -7.05 13.22
N ILE A 340 16.46 -5.96 12.47
CA ILE A 340 15.32 -5.07 12.19
C ILE A 340 14.26 -5.82 11.36
N ALA A 341 14.67 -6.47 10.28
CA ALA A 341 13.78 -7.18 9.36
C ALA A 341 13.10 -8.39 10.02
N SER A 342 13.75 -9.08 10.95
CA SER A 342 13.18 -10.25 11.64
C SER A 342 12.01 -9.89 12.56
N HIS A 343 11.87 -8.61 12.94
CA HIS A 343 10.75 -8.11 13.75
C HIS A 343 9.59 -7.60 12.89
N GLN A 344 9.71 -7.66 11.56
CA GLN A 344 8.62 -7.33 10.65
C GLN A 344 7.85 -8.61 10.29
N GLU A 345 6.60 -8.69 10.74
CA GLU A 345 5.70 -9.76 10.33
C GLU A 345 5.21 -9.54 8.89
N VAL A 346 5.22 -10.61 8.10
CA VAL A 346 4.81 -10.60 6.69
C VAL A 346 3.88 -11.80 6.48
N SER A 347 2.76 -11.61 5.77
CA SER A 347 1.83 -12.72 5.54
C SER A 347 2.44 -13.77 4.60
N GLY A 348 2.03 -15.03 4.76
CA GLY A 348 2.48 -16.12 3.88
C GLY A 348 2.17 -15.84 2.40
N VAL A 349 1.03 -15.21 2.12
CA VAL A 349 0.63 -14.82 0.75
C VAL A 349 1.56 -13.74 0.18
N GLN A 350 1.96 -12.77 1.01
CA GLN A 350 2.91 -11.72 0.60
C GLN A 350 4.31 -12.29 0.33
N VAL A 351 4.80 -13.20 1.20
CA VAL A 351 6.05 -13.92 0.97
C VAL A 351 5.97 -14.73 -0.34
N ALA A 352 4.88 -15.47 -0.56
CA ALA A 352 4.67 -16.23 -1.78
C ALA A 352 4.68 -15.33 -3.02
N SER A 353 4.01 -14.17 -2.98
CA SER A 353 4.02 -13.18 -4.07
C SER A 353 5.44 -12.73 -4.44
N TYR A 354 6.30 -12.50 -3.44
CA TYR A 354 7.69 -12.09 -3.67
C TYR A 354 8.54 -13.24 -4.24
N LEU A 355 8.40 -14.45 -3.70
CA LEU A 355 9.10 -15.63 -4.22
C LEU A 355 8.67 -15.98 -5.65
N MET A 356 7.42 -15.70 -6.01
CA MET A 356 6.88 -15.84 -7.36
C MET A 356 7.23 -14.67 -8.30
N ASN A 357 8.01 -13.69 -7.82
CA ASN A 357 8.41 -12.50 -8.57
C ASN A 357 7.22 -11.67 -9.10
N TYR A 358 6.11 -11.65 -8.37
CA TYR A 358 4.97 -10.77 -8.67
C TYR A 358 5.17 -9.34 -8.15
N GLY A 359 6.09 -9.16 -7.21
CA GLY A 359 6.42 -7.85 -6.64
C GLY A 359 5.38 -7.34 -5.63
N ASP A 360 5.46 -6.04 -5.35
CA ASP A 360 4.62 -5.29 -4.41
C ASP A 360 3.87 -4.11 -5.05
N HIS A 361 3.94 -3.98 -6.39
CA HIS A 361 3.30 -2.90 -7.14
C HIS A 361 3.05 -3.28 -8.60
N TYR A 362 2.14 -2.53 -9.24
CA TYR A 362 1.79 -2.59 -10.65
C TYR A 362 1.93 -1.20 -11.24
N THR A 363 2.46 -1.09 -12.47
CA THR A 363 2.65 0.19 -13.17
C THR A 363 2.32 0.07 -14.64
#